data_AF-A0A3S9FFA0-F1
#
_entry.id   AF-A0A3S9FFA0-F1
#
_cell.length_a   1.000
_cell.length_b   1.000
_cell.length_c   1.000
_cell.angle_alpha   90.00
_cell.angle_beta   90.00
_cell.angle_gamma   90.00
#
_symmetry.space_group_name_H-M   'P 1'
#
loop_
_entity.id
_entity.type
_entity.pdbx_description
1 polymer ?
#
loop_
_entity_poly.entity_id
_entity_poly.type
_entity_poly.pdbx_seq_one_letter_code
_entity_poly.pdbx_strand_id
1 'polypeptide(L)'
;MRYVLLAISVFILASPASAKTLYYGSRAGMEVTIVKKSGIGTAHASILTKHTRQNAIGFCRDYVGKVTEDCIAGEMNTPLHLEITADCKAGKFTNFYGAHMLFQGRSPAGSATDFLITDTDENVVLDGSGASGYDYTIDQFKALCPNRVK
;
A
#
# COMPACT_ATOMS: atom_id res chain seq x y z
N MET A 1 -51.23 26.28 -29.68
CA MET A 1 -50.32 25.92 -28.57
C MET A 1 -49.70 24.55 -28.88
N ARG A 2 -48.41 24.51 -29.23
CA ARG A 2 -47.65 23.27 -29.47
C ARG A 2 -46.74 23.05 -28.26
N TYR A 3 -47.02 22.02 -27.47
CA TYR A 3 -46.18 21.61 -26.35
C TYR A 3 -45.05 20.72 -26.88
N VAL A 4 -43.82 21.24 -26.87
CA VAL A 4 -42.61 20.48 -27.15
C VAL A 4 -42.18 19.81 -25.84
N LEU A 5 -42.34 18.48 -25.77
CA LEU A 5 -41.82 17.66 -24.68
C LEU A 5 -40.30 17.53 -24.84
N LEU A 6 -39.54 18.26 -24.01
CA LEU A 6 -38.10 18.10 -23.83
C LEU A 6 -37.83 16.85 -22.98
N ALA A 7 -37.36 15.78 -23.63
CA ALA A 7 -36.82 14.61 -22.95
C ALA A 7 -35.41 14.94 -22.42
N ILE A 8 -35.26 15.06 -21.10
CA ILE A 8 -33.97 15.26 -20.43
C ILE A 8 -33.36 13.87 -20.21
N SER A 9 -32.39 13.50 -21.05
CA SER A 9 -31.57 12.31 -20.86
C SER A 9 -30.60 12.53 -19.69
N VAL A 10 -30.85 11.88 -18.56
CA VAL A 10 -29.93 11.87 -17.40
C VAL A 10 -28.73 10.98 -17.75
N PHE A 11 -27.59 11.59 -18.09
CA PHE A 11 -26.31 10.90 -18.16
C PHE A 11 -25.80 10.62 -16.74
N ILE A 12 -25.86 9.37 -16.31
CA ILE A 12 -25.20 8.92 -15.08
C ILE A 12 -23.70 8.87 -15.39
N LEU A 13 -22.96 9.88 -14.94
CA LEU A 13 -21.50 9.88 -14.93
C LEU A 13 -21.03 8.82 -13.92
N ALA A 14 -20.73 7.61 -14.39
CA ALA A 14 -19.99 6.64 -13.59
C ALA A 14 -18.58 7.18 -13.37
N SER A 15 -18.28 7.63 -12.15
CA SER A 15 -16.90 7.95 -11.77
C SER A 15 -16.05 6.68 -11.90
N PRO A 16 -14.87 6.74 -12.55
CA PRO A 16 -13.99 5.59 -12.57
C PRO A 16 -13.65 5.22 -11.12
N ALA A 17 -13.95 3.99 -10.72
CA ALA A 17 -13.52 3.47 -9.45
C ALA A 17 -11.98 3.48 -9.43
N SER A 18 -11.38 4.45 -8.73
CA SER A 18 -9.94 4.49 -8.58
C SER A 18 -9.52 3.21 -7.84
N ALA A 19 -8.67 2.40 -8.48
CA ALA A 19 -8.20 1.18 -7.87
C ALA A 19 -7.38 1.55 -6.62
N LYS A 20 -7.70 0.91 -5.48
CA LYS A 20 -7.00 1.21 -4.22
C LYS A 20 -5.53 0.76 -4.33
N THR A 21 -4.62 1.63 -3.94
CA THR A 21 -3.17 1.36 -3.93
C THR A 21 -2.65 1.13 -2.51
N LEU A 22 -1.44 0.60 -2.41
CA LEU A 22 -0.62 0.55 -1.18
C LEU A 22 0.80 0.98 -1.51
N TYR A 23 1.44 1.68 -0.59
CA TYR A 23 2.83 2.07 -0.71
C TYR A 23 3.76 0.88 -0.47
N TYR A 24 4.77 0.72 -1.33
CA TYR A 24 5.92 -0.17 -1.08
C TYR A 24 7.16 0.62 -0.65
N GLY A 25 7.13 1.95 -0.69
CA GLY A 25 8.26 2.80 -0.33
C GLY A 25 7.83 4.20 0.12
N SER A 26 8.80 5.00 0.56
CA SER A 26 8.57 6.33 1.16
C SER A 26 8.53 7.49 0.16
N ARG A 27 8.80 7.24 -1.13
CA ARG A 27 8.80 8.29 -2.16
C ARG A 27 7.43 8.39 -2.84
N ALA A 28 7.09 9.59 -3.31
CA ALA A 28 5.86 9.82 -4.03
C ALA A 28 5.74 8.88 -5.25
N GLY A 29 4.57 8.28 -5.42
CA GLY A 29 4.31 7.32 -6.49
C GLY A 29 4.90 5.92 -6.29
N MET A 30 5.61 5.63 -5.18
CA MET A 30 6.03 4.26 -4.82
C MET A 30 4.86 3.42 -4.33
N GLU A 31 3.94 3.11 -5.25
CA GLU A 31 2.68 2.45 -4.99
C GLU A 31 2.48 1.22 -5.87
N VAL A 32 1.76 0.23 -5.35
CA VAL A 32 1.26 -0.91 -6.11
C VAL A 32 -0.27 -0.94 -6.08
N THR A 33 -0.89 -1.42 -7.15
CA THR A 33 -2.35 -1.54 -7.23
C THR A 33 -2.82 -2.84 -6.60
N ILE A 34 -3.78 -2.77 -5.68
CA ILE A 34 -4.39 -3.97 -5.08
C ILE A 34 -5.27 -4.67 -6.12
N VAL A 35 -5.00 -5.94 -6.37
CA VAL A 35 -5.81 -6.77 -7.28
C VAL A 35 -6.73 -7.74 -6.54
N LYS A 36 -6.35 -8.19 -5.34
CA LYS A 36 -7.16 -9.09 -4.52
C LYS A 36 -6.86 -8.91 -3.04
N LYS A 37 -7.89 -9.13 -2.22
CA LYS A 37 -7.79 -9.26 -0.76
C LYS A 37 -8.43 -10.56 -0.32
N SER A 38 -7.86 -11.20 0.69
CA SER A 38 -8.39 -12.42 1.30
C SER A 38 -8.15 -12.41 2.80
N GLY A 39 -9.08 -12.95 3.59
CA GLY A 39 -8.87 -13.19 5.02
C GLY A 39 -8.47 -11.98 5.86
N ILE A 40 -8.77 -10.74 5.44
CA ILE A 40 -8.33 -9.52 6.13
C ILE A 40 -8.77 -9.53 7.59
N GLY A 41 -7.83 -9.25 8.50
CA GLY A 41 -8.05 -9.28 9.95
C GLY A 41 -7.98 -10.66 10.59
N THR A 42 -7.63 -11.72 9.84
CA THR A 42 -7.54 -13.10 10.34
C THR A 42 -6.10 -13.61 10.39
N ALA A 43 -5.89 -14.86 10.82
CA ALA A 43 -4.58 -15.51 10.81
C ALA A 43 -4.05 -15.85 9.40
N HIS A 44 -4.86 -15.65 8.35
CA HIS A 44 -4.54 -15.97 6.97
C HIS A 44 -4.87 -14.78 6.05
N ALA A 45 -4.57 -13.56 6.50
CA ALA A 45 -4.81 -12.37 5.70
C ALA A 45 -3.81 -12.33 4.53
N SER A 46 -4.28 -11.96 3.33
CA SER A 46 -3.41 -11.68 2.20
C SER A 46 -3.92 -10.54 1.33
N ILE A 47 -2.98 -9.81 0.74
CA ILE A 47 -3.22 -8.79 -0.28
C ILE A 47 -2.30 -9.08 -1.45
N LEU A 48 -2.90 -9.45 -2.58
CA LEU A 48 -2.19 -9.55 -3.85
C LEU A 48 -2.27 -8.19 -4.56
N THR A 49 -1.14 -7.75 -5.09
CA THR A 49 -0.98 -6.50 -5.82
C THR A 49 -0.37 -6.74 -7.19
N LYS A 50 -0.33 -5.67 -7.98
CA LYS A 50 0.39 -5.61 -9.24
C LYS A 50 1.14 -4.29 -9.30
N HIS A 51 2.42 -4.34 -9.65
CA HIS A 51 3.15 -3.15 -10.06
C HIS A 51 2.81 -2.86 -11.52
N THR A 52 1.96 -1.86 -11.77
CA THR A 52 1.49 -1.53 -13.11
C THR A 52 2.32 -0.42 -13.72
N ARG A 53 2.31 -0.33 -15.06
CA ARG A 53 2.92 0.79 -15.78
C ARG A 53 2.39 2.15 -15.30
N GLN A 54 1.12 2.24 -14.89
CA GLN A 54 0.55 3.47 -14.36
C GLN A 54 1.14 3.86 -13.01
N ASN A 55 1.49 2.88 -12.17
CA ASN A 55 2.21 3.14 -10.92
C ASN A 55 3.60 3.69 -11.22
N ALA A 56 4.36 3.05 -12.12
CA ALA A 56 5.68 3.50 -12.54
C ALA A 56 5.66 4.92 -13.15
N ILE A 57 4.64 5.25 -13.97
CA ILE A 57 4.43 6.62 -14.46
C ILE A 57 4.21 7.59 -13.30
N GLY A 58 3.43 7.19 -12.29
CA GLY A 58 3.21 7.98 -11.06
C GLY A 58 4.52 8.30 -10.36
N PHE A 59 5.35 7.29 -10.08
CA PHE A 59 6.68 7.48 -9.50
C PHE A 59 7.57 8.41 -10.34
N CYS A 60 7.67 8.15 -11.65
CA CYS A 60 8.49 8.96 -12.55
C CYS A 60 8.04 10.42 -12.63
N ARG A 61 6.74 10.67 -12.55
CA ARG A 61 6.17 12.03 -12.55
C ARG A 61 6.37 12.70 -11.19
N ASP A 62 6.00 12.03 -10.11
CA ASP A 62 5.80 12.66 -8.80
C ASP A 62 7.06 12.68 -7.94
N TYR A 63 7.99 11.75 -8.15
CA TYR A 63 9.28 11.72 -7.46
C TYR A 63 10.45 12.13 -8.35
N VAL A 64 10.57 11.53 -9.55
CA VAL A 64 11.69 11.84 -10.46
C VAL A 64 11.49 13.18 -11.19
N GLY A 65 10.24 13.60 -11.40
CA GLY A 65 9.89 14.83 -12.11
C GLY A 65 9.98 14.74 -13.63
N LYS A 66 10.20 13.54 -14.18
CA LYS A 66 10.31 13.32 -15.63
C LYS A 66 9.83 11.92 -16.01
N VAL A 67 8.86 11.88 -16.93
CA VAL A 67 8.32 10.62 -17.46
C VAL A 67 9.07 10.25 -18.74
N THR A 68 9.94 9.24 -18.66
CA THR A 68 10.63 8.62 -19.81
C THR A 68 10.41 7.11 -19.79
N GLU A 69 10.56 6.45 -20.95
CA GLU A 69 10.49 4.99 -21.00
C GLU A 69 11.56 4.34 -20.12
N ASP A 70 12.77 4.90 -20.06
CA ASP A 70 13.83 4.37 -19.20
C ASP A 70 13.47 4.44 -17.71
N CYS A 71 12.86 5.54 -17.27
CA CYS A 71 12.39 5.67 -15.89
C CYS A 71 11.28 4.65 -15.60
N ILE A 72 10.30 4.53 -16.50
CA ILE A 72 9.18 3.60 -16.35
C ILE A 72 9.69 2.16 -16.31
N ALA A 73 10.59 1.79 -17.23
CA ALA A 73 11.17 0.45 -17.28
C ALA A 73 12.02 0.15 -16.05
N GLY A 74 12.82 1.12 -15.59
CA GLY A 74 13.60 1.00 -14.36
C GLY A 74 12.70 0.74 -13.14
N GLU A 75 11.65 1.54 -12.98
CA GLU A 75 10.71 1.37 -11.88
C GLU A 75 9.93 0.05 -11.97
N MET A 76 9.49 -0.34 -13.17
CA MET A 76 8.82 -1.63 -13.36
C MET A 76 9.69 -2.84 -13.01
N ASN A 77 11.02 -2.68 -12.95
CA ASN A 77 11.97 -3.71 -12.56
C ASN A 77 12.28 -3.72 -11.05
N THR A 78 11.66 -2.85 -10.25
CA THR A 78 11.80 -2.87 -8.79
C THR A 78 11.44 -4.28 -8.26
N PRO A 79 12.33 -4.93 -7.49
CA PRO A 79 12.17 -6.33 -7.09
C PRO A 79 11.17 -6.45 -5.93
N LEU A 80 9.88 -6.38 -6.23
CA LEU A 80 8.81 -6.44 -5.24
C LEU A 80 8.21 -7.85 -5.11
N HIS A 81 7.94 -8.24 -3.87
CA HIS A 81 7.10 -9.38 -3.54
C HIS A 81 5.63 -8.94 -3.57
N LEU A 82 4.95 -9.16 -4.69
CA LEU A 82 3.61 -8.60 -4.98
C LEU A 82 2.45 -9.23 -4.18
N GLU A 83 2.73 -10.16 -3.27
CA GLU A 83 1.73 -10.65 -2.30
C GLU A 83 2.23 -10.45 -0.89
N ILE A 84 1.50 -9.71 -0.07
CA ILE A 84 1.78 -9.61 1.37
C ILE A 84 0.79 -10.45 2.15
N THR A 85 1.26 -11.07 3.22
CA THR A 85 0.46 -11.96 4.07
C THR A 85 0.60 -11.58 5.54
N ALA A 86 -0.40 -11.93 6.35
CA ALA A 86 -0.30 -11.79 7.80
C ALA A 86 -1.03 -12.88 8.56
N ASP A 87 -0.44 -13.25 9.69
CA ASP A 87 -1.16 -13.79 10.84
C ASP A 87 -1.52 -12.64 11.78
N CYS A 88 -2.74 -12.10 11.64
CA CYS A 88 -3.21 -10.99 12.47
C CYS A 88 -3.42 -11.35 13.94
N LYS A 89 -3.38 -12.63 14.33
CA LYS A 89 -3.42 -13.05 15.74
C LYS A 89 -2.02 -12.97 16.33
N ALA A 90 -1.03 -13.54 15.65
CA ALA A 90 0.37 -13.52 16.07
C ALA A 90 1.06 -12.16 15.85
N GLY A 91 0.51 -11.29 14.99
CA GLY A 91 1.14 -10.03 14.59
C GLY A 91 2.27 -10.21 13.57
N LYS A 92 2.40 -11.38 12.96
CA LYS A 92 3.45 -11.68 11.97
C LYS A 92 2.95 -11.33 10.58
N PHE A 93 3.79 -10.72 9.74
CA PHE A 93 3.42 -10.38 8.37
C PHE A 93 4.64 -10.28 7.46
N THR A 94 4.41 -10.26 6.15
CA THR A 94 5.43 -9.94 5.14
C THR A 94 5.17 -8.57 4.52
N ASN A 95 6.22 -7.84 4.16
CA ASN A 95 6.11 -6.59 3.43
C ASN A 95 6.36 -6.79 1.92
N PHE A 96 6.22 -5.74 1.11
CA PHE A 96 6.44 -5.80 -0.34
C PHE A 96 7.91 -6.03 -0.77
N TYR A 97 8.87 -6.03 0.15
CA TYR A 97 10.26 -6.47 -0.11
C TYR A 97 10.49 -7.93 0.31
N GLY A 98 9.47 -8.61 0.82
CA GLY A 98 9.56 -9.99 1.28
C GLY A 98 10.10 -10.15 2.70
N ALA A 99 10.41 -9.06 3.41
CA ALA A 99 10.92 -9.12 4.78
C ALA A 99 9.85 -9.61 5.76
N HIS A 100 10.28 -10.41 6.74
CA HIS A 100 9.44 -10.93 7.81
C HIS A 100 9.36 -9.93 8.96
N MET A 101 8.15 -9.47 9.25
CA MET A 101 7.89 -8.42 10.22
C MET A 101 7.05 -8.93 11.39
N LEU A 102 7.26 -8.33 12.57
CA LEU A 102 6.48 -8.58 13.78
C LEU A 102 5.91 -7.29 14.33
N PHE A 103 4.58 -7.17 14.31
CA PHE A 103 3.83 -6.13 15.00
C PHE A 103 3.58 -6.51 16.46
N GLN A 104 4.05 -5.66 17.38
CA GLN A 104 4.03 -5.93 18.82
C GLN A 104 3.00 -5.09 19.59
N GLY A 105 2.30 -4.15 18.92
CA GLY A 105 1.30 -3.30 19.54
C GLY A 105 1.76 -1.84 19.66
N ARG A 106 1.06 -1.06 20.49
CA ARG A 106 1.37 0.36 20.71
C ARG A 106 2.74 0.51 21.36
N SER A 107 3.51 1.49 20.90
CA SER A 107 4.77 1.86 21.52
C SER A 107 4.53 2.52 22.89
N PRO A 108 5.52 2.48 23.80
CA PRO A 108 5.49 3.26 25.04
C PRO A 108 5.29 4.75 24.77
N ALA A 109 4.67 5.45 25.73
CA ALA A 109 4.51 6.90 25.65
C ALA A 109 5.88 7.60 25.49
N GLY A 110 5.96 8.56 24.56
CA GLY A 110 7.20 9.27 24.24
C GLY A 110 8.11 8.58 23.22
N SER A 111 7.69 7.44 22.65
CA SER A 111 8.40 6.81 21.53
C SER A 111 8.26 7.63 20.24
N ALA A 112 9.23 7.46 19.31
CA ALA A 112 9.20 8.10 18.00
C ALA A 112 8.09 7.56 17.07
N THR A 113 7.64 6.34 17.32
CA THR A 113 6.61 5.63 16.54
C THR A 113 5.40 5.31 17.40
N ASP A 114 4.20 5.30 16.79
CA ASP A 114 2.96 4.92 17.48
C ASP A 114 2.90 3.42 17.82
N PHE A 115 3.54 2.58 17.01
CA PHE A 115 3.52 1.13 17.12
C PHE A 115 4.92 0.54 17.03
N LEU A 116 5.12 -0.56 17.76
CA LEU A 116 6.36 -1.31 17.74
C LEU A 116 6.31 -2.36 16.63
N ILE A 117 7.23 -2.25 15.68
CA ILE A 117 7.42 -3.19 14.58
C ILE A 117 8.89 -3.60 14.54
N THR A 118 9.15 -4.90 14.46
CA THR A 118 10.48 -5.47 14.31
C THR A 118 10.60 -6.15 12.95
N ASP A 119 11.64 -5.84 12.20
CA ASP A 119 12.15 -6.70 11.14
C ASP A 119 12.84 -7.90 11.80
N THR A 120 12.26 -9.08 11.62
CA THR A 120 12.73 -10.31 12.27
C THR A 120 13.85 -11.01 11.50
N ASP A 121 14.06 -10.64 10.24
CA ASP A 121 15.19 -11.15 9.45
C ASP A 121 16.48 -10.44 9.89
N GLU A 122 16.41 -9.12 10.07
CA GLU A 122 17.55 -8.29 10.49
C GLU A 122 17.66 -8.14 12.02
N ASN A 123 16.62 -8.53 12.77
CA ASN A 123 16.49 -8.29 14.21
C ASN A 123 16.57 -6.80 14.58
N VAL A 124 15.94 -5.95 13.77
CA VAL A 124 15.95 -4.49 13.92
C VAL A 124 14.54 -3.98 14.22
N VAL A 125 14.43 -3.12 15.24
CA VAL A 125 13.19 -2.38 15.51
C VAL A 125 13.13 -1.17 14.57
N LEU A 126 11.99 -1.00 13.89
CA LEU A 126 11.79 0.15 13.01
C LEU A 126 11.63 1.42 13.85
N ASP A 127 12.54 2.36 13.68
CA ASP A 127 12.68 3.56 14.52
C ASP A 127 11.82 4.76 14.08
N GLY A 128 11.06 4.62 12.99
CA GLY A 128 10.23 5.68 12.43
C GLY A 128 10.96 6.62 11.48
N SER A 129 12.27 6.44 11.27
CA SER A 129 12.99 7.16 10.23
C SER A 129 12.49 6.74 8.85
N GLY A 130 12.56 7.65 7.88
CA GLY A 130 12.24 7.31 6.49
C GLY A 130 13.13 6.20 5.90
N ALA A 131 14.29 5.94 6.51
CA ALA A 131 15.20 4.84 6.17
C ALA A 131 14.74 3.49 6.73
N SER A 132 14.12 3.46 7.92
CA SER A 132 13.58 2.24 8.51
C SER A 132 12.41 1.63 7.74
N GLY A 133 11.75 2.44 6.89
CA GLY A 133 10.56 1.99 6.17
C GLY A 133 9.32 1.79 7.02
N TYR A 134 9.32 2.35 8.24
CA TYR A 134 8.22 2.24 9.20
C TYR A 134 6.87 2.62 8.59
N ASP A 135 6.77 3.78 7.92
CA ASP A 135 5.50 4.35 7.46
C ASP A 135 4.74 3.43 6.48
N TYR A 136 5.42 2.96 5.43
CA TYR A 136 4.78 2.06 4.47
C TYR A 136 4.55 0.68 5.08
N THR A 137 5.42 0.24 6.00
CA THR A 137 5.29 -1.06 6.67
C THR A 137 4.07 -1.09 7.58
N ILE A 138 3.84 -0.06 8.41
CA ILE A 138 2.66 0.00 9.27
C ILE A 138 1.38 0.11 8.43
N ASP A 139 1.40 0.82 7.31
CA ASP A 139 0.22 0.95 6.44
C ASP A 139 -0.13 -0.36 5.72
N GLN A 140 0.88 -1.15 5.31
CA GLN A 140 0.69 -2.51 4.83
C GLN A 140 0.07 -3.40 5.92
N PHE A 141 0.58 -3.32 7.16
CA PHE A 141 0.01 -4.07 8.28
C PHE A 141 -1.42 -3.63 8.60
N LYS A 142 -1.73 -2.33 8.63
CA LYS A 142 -3.11 -1.82 8.79
C LYS A 142 -4.04 -2.36 7.71
N ALA A 143 -3.57 -2.48 6.47
CA ALA A 143 -4.36 -3.01 5.37
C ALA A 143 -4.66 -4.50 5.54
N LEU A 144 -3.72 -5.28 6.07
CA LEU A 144 -3.87 -6.72 6.37
C LEU A 144 -4.69 -6.97 7.64
N CYS A 145 -4.46 -6.18 8.70
CA CYS A 145 -4.92 -6.40 10.07
C CYS A 145 -5.58 -5.15 10.69
N PRO A 146 -6.66 -4.60 10.09
CA PRO A 146 -7.22 -3.30 10.48
C PRO A 146 -7.71 -3.23 11.93
N ASN A 147 -8.08 -4.36 12.53
CA ASN A 147 -8.57 -4.42 13.91
C ASN A 147 -7.47 -4.35 14.98
N ARG A 148 -6.20 -4.49 14.58
CA ARG A 148 -5.02 -4.52 15.48
C ARG A 148 -4.42 -3.14 15.72
N VAL A 149 -4.80 -2.16 14.92
CA VAL A 149 -4.22 -0.80 14.92
C VAL A 149 -5.35 0.18 15.25
N LYS A 150 -5.57 0.42 16.55
CA LYS A 150 -6.57 1.34 17.09
C LYS A 150 -5.92 2.31 18.07
#